data_AF-A0A7X3MX49-F1
#
_entry.id   AF-A0A7X3MX49-F1
#
_cell.length_a   1.000
_cell.length_b   1.000
_cell.length_c   1.000
_cell.angle_alpha   90.00
_cell.angle_beta   90.00
_cell.angle_gamma   90.00
#
_symmetry.space_group_name_H-M   'P 1'
#
loop_
_entity.id
_entity.type
_entity.pdbx_description
1 polymer ?
#
loop_
_entity_poly.entity_id
_entity_poly.type
_entity_poly.pdbx_seq_one_letter_code
_entity_poly.pdbx_strand_id
1 'polypeptide(L)'
;MGLYIGSEMLGTARLVRYVPLKHSTRRTTEPWTASGLETTIRVFAQLYAELLERFPAKDIAQRFQFSFTTNRPVAPKLLETIADIAAGAKRRHPKLSRTLVRWSNLGTAEAAWFFRLFSVDGGGAGLWDQRNLLSQNPAVSSGH
;
A
#
# COMPACT_ATOMS: atom_id res chain seq x y z
N MET A 1 12.04 4.15 7.57
CA MET A 1 10.76 3.76 6.94
C MET A 1 9.80 3.47 8.07
N GLY A 2 8.55 3.92 8.01
CA GLY A 2 7.56 3.65 9.05
C GLY A 2 6.38 2.88 8.47
N LEU A 3 6.12 1.67 8.98
CA LEU A 3 4.89 0.94 8.70
C LEU A 3 3.89 1.32 9.80
N TYR A 4 2.81 1.98 9.44
CA TYR A 4 1.74 2.33 10.36
C TYR A 4 0.60 1.32 10.19
N ILE A 5 0.28 0.63 11.28
CA ILE A 5 -0.85 -0.31 11.36
C ILE A 5 -1.86 0.35 12.30
N GLY A 6 -2.93 0.94 11.76
CA GLY A 6 -3.91 1.64 12.59
C GLY A 6 -4.94 0.68 13.19
N SER A 7 -5.00 0.55 14.53
CA SER A 7 -6.22 0.44 15.36
C SER A 7 -5.90 0.01 16.80
N GLU A 8 -6.55 0.66 17.78
CA GLU A 8 -6.53 0.29 19.22
C GLU A 8 -7.74 -0.56 19.67
N MET A 9 -8.67 -0.96 18.79
CA MET A 9 -9.83 -1.77 19.21
C MET A 9 -10.20 -2.89 18.23
N LEU A 10 -10.50 -4.06 18.80
CA LEU A 10 -10.78 -5.33 18.12
C LEU A 10 -12.06 -5.34 17.25
N GLY A 11 -12.84 -4.26 17.26
CA GLY A 11 -14.07 -4.10 16.47
C GLY A 11 -13.98 -3.11 15.30
N THR A 12 -12.87 -2.39 15.13
CA THR A 12 -12.75 -1.29 14.15
C THR A 12 -11.66 -1.60 13.12
N ALA A 13 -12.00 -1.47 11.84
CA ALA A 13 -11.21 -1.77 10.65
C ALA A 13 -9.70 -1.48 10.74
N ARG A 14 -8.88 -2.31 10.10
CA ARG A 14 -7.41 -2.23 10.11
C ARG A 14 -6.88 -1.70 8.78
N LEU A 15 -6.57 -0.41 8.72
CA LEU A 15 -5.82 0.17 7.60
C LEU A 15 -4.31 -0.09 7.81
N VAL A 16 -3.68 -0.81 6.89
CA VAL A 16 -2.22 -1.00 6.85
C VAL A 16 -1.64 0.03 5.89
N ARG A 17 -1.01 1.07 6.42
CA ARG A 17 -0.45 2.17 5.63
C ARG A 17 1.07 2.13 5.68
N TYR A 18 1.70 2.08 4.51
CA TYR A 18 3.13 2.29 4.38
C TYR A 18 3.39 3.73 3.97
N VAL A 19 4.01 4.49 4.87
CA VAL A 19 4.42 5.87 4.63
C VAL A 19 5.95 5.92 4.64
N PRO A 20 6.60 6.14 3.49
CA PRO A 20 8.04 6.35 3.46
C PRO A 20 8.39 7.66 4.18
N LEU A 21 8.90 7.56 5.42
CA LEU A 21 9.34 8.70 6.25
C LEU A 21 10.58 9.46 5.71
N LYS A 22 11.05 9.19 4.49
CA LYS A 22 12.25 9.87 3.99
C LYS A 22 11.89 11.28 3.54
N HIS A 23 12.12 12.24 4.44
CA HIS A 23 12.42 13.63 4.12
C HIS A 23 13.69 13.71 3.27
N SER A 24 13.62 13.37 1.99
CA SER A 24 14.68 13.73 1.06
C SER A 24 14.19 14.91 0.24
N THR A 25 14.55 16.10 0.71
CA THR A 25 14.28 17.43 0.15
C THR A 25 14.94 17.66 -1.22
N ARG A 26 15.41 16.60 -1.89
CA ARG A 26 16.04 16.63 -3.20
C ARG A 26 15.44 15.55 -4.08
N ARG A 27 14.86 15.96 -5.23
CA ARG A 27 14.18 15.18 -6.28
C ARG A 27 12.68 14.97 -6.05
N THR A 28 11.93 16.04 -6.32
CA THR A 28 10.47 16.12 -6.32
C THR A 28 9.83 15.80 -7.69
N THR A 29 10.62 15.61 -8.75
CA THR A 29 10.12 15.50 -10.13
C THR A 29 10.27 14.11 -10.78
N GLU A 30 11.00 13.18 -10.16
CA GLU A 30 11.30 11.87 -10.73
C GLU A 30 10.24 10.84 -10.25
N PRO A 31 9.40 10.27 -11.14
CA PRO A 31 8.35 9.32 -10.73
C PRO A 31 8.92 8.08 -10.05
N TRP A 32 8.16 7.50 -9.10
CA TRP A 32 8.51 6.17 -8.58
C TRP A 32 8.45 5.15 -9.73
N THR A 33 9.59 4.51 -10.01
CA THR A 33 9.66 3.37 -10.93
C THR A 33 9.10 2.11 -10.26
N ALA A 34 8.70 1.14 -11.07
CA ALA A 34 8.15 -0.13 -10.58
C ALA A 34 9.10 -0.84 -9.59
N SER A 35 10.43 -0.78 -9.82
CA SER A 35 11.43 -1.37 -8.93
C SER A 35 11.47 -0.71 -7.56
N GLY A 36 11.10 0.56 -7.46
CA GLY A 36 10.99 1.22 -6.16
C GLY A 36 9.72 0.84 -5.37
N LEU A 37 8.73 0.23 -6.04
CA LEU A 37 7.54 -0.35 -5.39
C LEU A 37 7.69 -1.85 -5.10
N GLU A 38 8.75 -2.50 -5.61
CA GLU A 38 8.98 -3.94 -5.45
C GLU A 38 8.99 -4.35 -3.97
N THR A 39 9.81 -3.68 -3.15
CA THR A 39 9.90 -4.00 -1.72
C THR A 39 8.57 -3.79 -1.01
N THR A 40 7.83 -2.73 -1.36
CA THR A 40 6.50 -2.47 -0.79
C THR A 40 5.50 -3.57 -1.13
N ILE A 41 5.44 -3.98 -2.41
CA ILE A 41 4.55 -5.06 -2.86
C ILE A 41 4.91 -6.36 -2.14
N ARG A 42 6.19 -6.68 -2.01
CA ARG A 42 6.65 -7.88 -1.28
C ARG A 42 6.20 -7.88 0.17
N VAL A 43 6.43 -6.78 0.89
CA VAL A 43 6.06 -6.66 2.31
C VAL A 43 4.54 -6.77 2.49
N PHE A 44 3.76 -6.07 1.68
CA PHE A 44 2.30 -6.13 1.79
C PHE A 44 1.71 -7.47 1.36
N ALA A 45 2.26 -8.09 0.31
CA ALA A 45 1.81 -9.41 -0.11
C ALA A 45 2.14 -10.48 0.94
N GLN A 46 3.31 -10.38 1.60
CA GLN A 46 3.65 -11.23 2.72
C GLN A 46 2.67 -11.04 3.89
N LEU A 47 2.37 -9.80 4.29
CA LEU A 47 1.38 -9.52 5.33
C LEU A 47 -0.01 -10.05 4.95
N TYR A 48 -0.41 -9.93 3.69
CA TYR A 48 -1.66 -10.50 3.20
C TYR A 48 -1.68 -12.03 3.30
N ALA A 49 -0.59 -12.71 2.96
CA ALA A 49 -0.47 -14.16 3.12
C ALA A 49 -0.57 -14.57 4.60
N GLU A 50 0.11 -13.88 5.50
CA GLU A 50 0.03 -14.11 6.96
C GLU A 50 -1.39 -13.87 7.50
N LEU A 51 -2.17 -12.95 6.90
CA LEU A 51 -3.57 -12.74 7.25
C LEU A 51 -4.47 -13.88 6.77
N LEU A 52 -4.20 -14.45 5.58
CA LEU A 52 -4.96 -15.59 5.06
C LEU A 52 -4.84 -16.85 5.92
N GLU A 53 -3.74 -16.99 6.66
CA GLU A 53 -3.58 -18.08 7.65
C GLU A 53 -4.50 -17.93 8.87
N ARG A 54 -4.97 -16.71 9.15
CA ARG A 54 -5.68 -16.37 10.39
C ARG A 54 -7.13 -15.99 10.17
N PHE A 55 -7.48 -15.51 8.98
CA PHE A 55 -8.80 -14.98 8.65
C PHE A 55 -9.27 -15.46 7.26
N PRO A 56 -10.57 -15.71 7.08
CA PRO A 56 -11.13 -15.94 5.76
C PRO A 56 -10.89 -14.74 4.83
N ALA A 57 -10.65 -14.99 3.54
CA ALA A 57 -10.39 -13.93 2.55
C ALA A 57 -11.49 -12.85 2.51
N LYS A 58 -12.77 -13.23 2.73
CA LYS A 58 -13.89 -12.28 2.82
C LYS A 58 -13.76 -11.30 3.99
N ASP A 59 -13.27 -11.78 5.13
CA ASP A 59 -13.10 -10.95 6.34
C ASP A 59 -11.91 -10.02 6.14
N ILE A 60 -10.86 -10.49 5.45
CA ILE A 60 -9.72 -9.66 5.09
C ILE A 60 -10.18 -8.52 4.18
N ALA A 61 -10.96 -8.82 3.14
CA ALA A 61 -11.43 -7.83 2.18
C ALA A 61 -12.36 -6.75 2.79
N GLN A 62 -13.05 -7.08 3.89
CA GLN A 62 -13.91 -6.12 4.61
C GLN A 62 -13.14 -5.26 5.61
N ARG A 63 -11.98 -5.72 6.08
CA ARG A 63 -11.28 -5.14 7.24
C ARG A 63 -9.96 -4.49 6.90
N PHE A 64 -9.33 -4.89 5.80
CA PHE A 64 -7.95 -4.50 5.48
C PHE A 64 -7.85 -3.79 4.14
N GLN A 65 -7.05 -2.74 4.14
CA GLN A 65 -6.58 -2.05 2.96
C GLN A 65 -5.08 -1.79 3.10
N PHE A 66 -4.33 -1.98 2.01
CA PHE A 66 -2.90 -1.77 1.92
C PHE A 66 -2.62 -0.52 1.11
N SER A 67 -2.24 0.58 1.77
CA SER A 67 -2.03 1.86 1.09
C SER A 67 -0.56 2.24 1.09
N PHE A 68 -0.01 2.47 -0.11
CA PHE A 68 1.29 3.11 -0.30
C PHE A 68 1.07 4.58 -0.67
N THR A 69 1.43 5.48 0.23
CA THR A 69 1.31 6.94 0.01
C THR A 69 2.69 7.54 -0.23
N THR A 70 2.84 8.33 -1.28
CA THR A 70 4.10 8.98 -1.64
C THR A 70 3.89 10.40 -2.15
N ASN A 71 4.84 11.29 -1.86
CA ASN A 71 4.83 12.68 -2.32
C ASN A 71 5.29 12.84 -3.78
N ARG A 72 5.55 11.74 -4.47
CA ARG A 72 5.96 11.72 -5.88
C ARG A 72 4.84 11.16 -6.75
N PRO A 73 4.67 11.65 -7.99
CA PRO A 73 3.73 11.03 -8.92
C PRO A 73 4.10 9.57 -9.19
N VAL A 74 3.08 8.76 -9.42
CA VAL A 74 3.21 7.34 -9.75
C VAL A 74 2.97 7.19 -11.24
N ALA A 75 3.80 6.38 -11.92
CA ALA A 75 3.68 6.19 -13.36
C ALA A 75 2.27 5.65 -13.74
N PRO A 76 1.55 6.26 -14.70
CA PRO A 76 0.19 5.83 -15.07
C PRO A 76 0.11 4.35 -15.43
N LYS A 77 1.09 3.86 -16.19
CA LYS A 77 1.23 2.44 -16.56
C LYS A 77 1.24 1.49 -15.36
N LEU A 78 1.77 1.91 -14.22
CA LEU A 78 1.76 1.13 -12.98
C LEU A 78 0.35 1.07 -12.37
N LEU A 79 -0.33 2.22 -12.28
CA LEU A 79 -1.71 2.31 -11.80
C LEU A 79 -2.67 1.48 -12.66
N GLU A 80 -2.54 1.59 -13.98
CA GLU A 80 -3.29 0.79 -14.96
C GLU A 80 -3.05 -0.70 -14.77
N THR A 81 -1.79 -1.10 -14.55
CA THR A 81 -1.46 -2.52 -14.36
C THR A 81 -2.04 -3.07 -13.07
N ILE A 82 -2.01 -2.30 -11.97
CA ILE A 82 -2.64 -2.69 -10.70
C ILE A 82 -4.16 -2.85 -10.91
N ALA A 83 -4.80 -1.89 -11.56
CA ALA A 83 -6.24 -1.95 -11.86
C ALA A 83 -6.61 -3.17 -12.73
N ASP A 84 -5.81 -3.47 -13.77
CA ASP A 84 -6.04 -4.62 -14.65
C ASP A 84 -5.93 -5.95 -13.88
N ILE A 85 -4.93 -6.08 -12.99
CA ILE A 85 -4.77 -7.28 -12.16
C ILE A 85 -5.93 -7.42 -11.17
N ALA A 86 -6.28 -6.33 -10.48
CA ALA A 86 -7.38 -6.31 -9.52
C ALA A 86 -8.73 -6.67 -10.15
N ALA A 87 -9.00 -6.17 -11.36
CA ALA A 87 -10.21 -6.47 -12.10
C ALA A 87 -10.22 -7.88 -12.73
N GLY A 88 -9.07 -8.56 -12.82
CA GLY A 88 -8.93 -9.76 -13.65
C GLY A 88 -9.13 -9.47 -15.14
N ALA A 89 -8.89 -8.23 -15.56
CA ALA A 89 -9.16 -7.75 -16.91
C ALA A 89 -8.03 -8.11 -17.89
N LYS A 90 -8.25 -7.78 -19.17
CA LYS A 90 -7.20 -7.86 -20.19
C LYS A 90 -6.03 -6.96 -19.80
N ARG A 91 -4.86 -7.56 -19.59
CA ARG A 91 -3.64 -6.87 -19.19
C ARG A 91 -3.13 -5.96 -20.31
N ARG A 92 -3.26 -4.65 -20.16
CA ARG A 92 -2.70 -3.64 -21.09
C ARG A 92 -1.18 -3.70 -21.14
N HIS A 93 -0.55 -4.11 -20.02
CA HIS A 93 0.90 -4.17 -19.87
C HIS A 93 1.39 -5.56 -19.40
N PRO A 94 1.29 -6.62 -20.21
CA PRO A 94 1.48 -8.02 -19.77
C PRO A 94 2.84 -8.33 -19.12
N LYS A 95 3.92 -7.66 -19.57
CA LYS A 95 5.25 -7.81 -18.96
C LYS A 95 5.26 -7.27 -17.53
N LEU A 96 4.72 -6.06 -17.33
CA LEU A 96 4.64 -5.45 -16.00
C LEU A 96 3.69 -6.23 -15.10
N SER A 97 2.56 -6.72 -15.62
CA SER A 97 1.63 -7.53 -14.83
C SER A 97 2.28 -8.81 -14.29
N ARG A 98 3.06 -9.51 -15.13
CA ARG A 98 3.83 -10.69 -14.70
C ARG A 98 4.85 -10.33 -13.63
N THR A 99 5.52 -9.19 -13.77
CA THR A 99 6.48 -8.70 -12.78
C THR A 99 5.80 -8.42 -11.43
N LEU A 100 4.67 -7.73 -11.40
CA LEU A 100 3.96 -7.42 -10.15
C LEU A 100 3.48 -8.69 -9.42
N VAL A 101 2.88 -9.64 -10.17
CA VAL A 101 2.45 -10.94 -9.61
C VAL A 101 3.65 -11.75 -9.11
N ARG A 102 4.78 -11.72 -9.83
CA ARG A 102 6.02 -12.37 -9.36
C ARG A 102 6.54 -11.74 -8.07
N TRP A 103 6.48 -10.43 -7.93
CA TRP A 103 6.92 -9.75 -6.72
C TRP A 103 6.02 -10.02 -5.52
N SER A 104 4.70 -10.20 -5.73
CA SER A 104 3.82 -10.56 -4.63
C SER A 104 4.08 -11.98 -4.09
N ASN A 105 4.71 -12.86 -4.89
CA ASN A 105 4.91 -14.27 -4.53
C ASN A 105 3.59 -14.99 -4.17
N LEU A 106 2.50 -14.60 -4.84
CA LEU A 106 1.15 -15.16 -4.66
C LEU A 106 0.72 -15.90 -5.93
N GLY A 107 -0.25 -16.82 -5.81
CA GLY A 107 -0.93 -17.37 -6.97
C GLY A 107 -1.68 -16.30 -7.77
N THR A 108 -2.01 -16.55 -9.04
CA THR A 108 -2.65 -15.51 -9.90
C THR A 108 -3.98 -15.00 -9.32
N ALA A 109 -4.80 -15.90 -8.76
CA ALA A 109 -6.08 -15.53 -8.15
C ALA A 109 -5.88 -14.74 -6.85
N GLU A 110 -4.97 -15.18 -5.99
CA GLU A 110 -4.65 -14.49 -4.73
C GLU A 110 -4.02 -13.13 -4.98
N ALA A 111 -3.16 -13.01 -5.99
CA ALA A 111 -2.60 -11.73 -6.41
C ALA A 111 -3.71 -10.77 -6.85
N ALA A 112 -4.71 -11.23 -7.62
CA ALA A 112 -5.84 -10.39 -8.01
C ALA A 112 -6.61 -9.89 -6.77
N TRP A 113 -6.86 -10.74 -5.79
CA TRP A 113 -7.48 -10.34 -4.52
C TRP A 113 -6.63 -9.36 -3.74
N PHE A 114 -5.34 -9.62 -3.59
CA PHE A 114 -4.40 -8.70 -2.96
C PHE A 114 -4.40 -7.33 -3.63
N PHE A 115 -4.31 -7.28 -4.97
CA PHE A 115 -4.30 -6.02 -5.72
C PHE A 115 -5.63 -5.26 -5.68
N ARG A 116 -6.76 -5.90 -5.31
CA ARG A 116 -8.02 -5.18 -4.99
C ARG A 116 -7.92 -4.41 -3.67
N LEU A 117 -7.12 -4.89 -2.73
CA LEU A 117 -6.91 -4.27 -1.42
C LEU A 117 -5.72 -3.31 -1.42
N PHE A 118 -4.88 -3.36 -2.45
CA PHE A 118 -3.69 -2.53 -2.59
C PHE A 118 -4.00 -1.24 -3.35
N SER A 119 -3.60 -0.10 -2.79
CA SER A 119 -3.77 1.23 -3.37
C SER A 119 -2.47 2.01 -3.33
N VAL A 120 -2.21 2.78 -4.39
CA VAL A 120 -1.02 3.62 -4.51
C VAL A 120 -1.48 5.07 -4.72
N ASP A 121 -1.16 5.94 -3.77
CA ASP A 121 -1.49 7.38 -3.81
C ASP A 121 -0.21 8.18 -4.07
N GLY A 122 -0.15 8.84 -5.23
CA GLY A 122 1.01 9.58 -5.71
C GLY A 122 0.73 11.08 -5.79
N GLY A 123 0.78 11.77 -4.64
CA GLY A 123 0.81 13.24 -4.53
C GLY A 123 -0.55 13.94 -4.42
N GLY A 124 -0.70 14.75 -3.35
CA GLY A 124 -1.75 15.76 -3.16
C GLY A 124 -2.69 15.44 -2.00
N ALA A 125 -3.57 14.44 -2.17
CA ALA A 125 -4.61 14.12 -1.19
C ALA A 125 -4.05 13.42 0.06
N GLY A 126 -3.16 12.43 -0.10
CA GLY A 126 -2.56 11.72 1.03
C GLY A 126 -1.63 12.56 1.91
N LEU A 127 -1.19 13.73 1.45
CA LEU A 127 -0.38 14.68 2.22
C LEU A 127 -1.18 15.34 3.35
N TRP A 128 -2.49 15.56 3.16
CA TRP A 128 -3.38 16.08 4.21
C TRP A 128 -3.61 15.04 5.30
N ASP A 129 -3.84 13.77 4.93
CA ASP A 129 -3.94 12.66 5.87
C ASP A 129 -2.61 12.42 6.63
N GLN A 130 -1.47 12.61 5.96
CA GLN A 130 -0.16 12.49 6.61
C GLN A 130 0.08 13.59 7.66
N ARG A 131 -0.37 14.83 7.43
CA ARG A 131 -0.29 15.90 8.46
C ARG A 131 -1.17 15.58 9.66
N ASN A 132 -2.36 15.03 9.46
CA ASN A 132 -3.23 14.63 10.56
C ASN A 132 -2.65 13.46 11.37
N LEU A 133 -2.07 12.44 10.73
CA LEU A 133 -1.45 11.31 11.43
C LEU A 133 -0.22 11.71 12.26
N LEU A 134 0.58 12.67 11.79
CA LEU A 134 1.74 13.18 12.54
C LEU A 134 1.35 14.15 13.67
N SER A 135 0.14 14.74 13.60
CA SER A 135 -0.37 15.67 14.61
C SER A 135 -1.12 14.98 15.75
N GLN A 136 -1.44 13.68 15.63
CA GLN A 136 -2.19 12.90 16.63
C GLN A 136 -1.32 12.08 17.59
N ASN A 137 -0.06 12.47 17.80
CA ASN A 137 0.69 11.99 18.96
C ASN A 137 0.82 13.12 19.99
N PRO A 138 -0.19 13.36 20.87
CA PRO A 138 0.08 14.08 22.10
C PRO A 138 0.93 13.14 22.97
N ALA A 139 2.24 13.24 22.82
CA ALA A 139 3.14 12.76 23.87
C ALA A 139 2.79 13.53 25.14
N VAL A 140 2.11 12.85 26.04
CA VAL A 140 1.86 13.28 27.41
C VAL A 140 3.21 13.27 28.13
N SER A 141 3.72 14.44 28.53
CA SER A 141 4.23 14.71 29.89
C SER A 141 4.74 16.14 30.04
N SER A 142 3.97 16.90 30.83
CA SER A 142 4.37 17.71 31.98
C SER A 142 5.76 18.35 32.06
N GLY A 143 5.77 19.66 32.35
CA GLY A 143 6.54 20.18 33.49
C GLY A 143 7.48 21.35 33.20
N HIS A 144 7.00 22.58 33.38
CA HIS A 144 7.33 23.44 34.52
C HIS A 144 6.32 24.60 34.62
#